data_AF-A0A518DFH7-F1
#
_entry.id   AF-A0A518DFH7-F1
#
_cell.length_a   1.000
_cell.length_b   1.000
_cell.length_c   1.000
_cell.angle_alpha   90.00
_cell.angle_beta   90.00
_cell.angle_gamma   90.00
#
_symmetry.space_group_name_H-M   'P 1'
#
loop_
_entity.id
_entity.type
_entity.pdbx_description
1 polymer ?
#
loop_
_entity_poly.entity_id
_entity_poly.type
_entity_poly.pdbx_seq_one_letter_code
_entity_poly.pdbx_strand_id
1 'polypeptide(L)'
;MTGKLSLLIVLAAAPALAQPTVDGSLTGDTSFYGSALATQDTRTGFGDANNPDAIIAGGGSELDGVFARISGDRLYVMVTGNLEDNFNKLNVFIDSGTSAGVNQLNGAALPAGLDGFCCGGFAPPNGNNTTGTGALQRMNGLAFDSGFTADRLLIITNGGETVNPGKVDSPGTPGEAGFWAVSASWADLTDGTAGRVGGLGMQLAPGGAPRVLRDAGGAASGDYNNDGTVNAADYTLWRDSVGTTNVLQNDPTGGTIGQAQYDTWKANFGQTGAGAGTLGDYPFKPSGNPGNTADLTSAFTLTGLGQGELIDRTYALGAGGCTSDAGVDCSAREFEFALNVDPAEVGLVDPAMNNSSSHRNFNNFVDLRLGFNNSNTGGVTGSGDDFALTEIDTPADVNTGIEFSVPLSQLGTLGSEVRLAIMIGGGNHDFLSNQVLGEGGGVIRFLELMDPGTTAGNIGGLFFGASPLGSFVDLPGNQFVRVAVPGAGVAAAGVPEPSALTLLCLLGAAAGVGRLRRAVA
;
A
#
# COMPACT_ATOMS: atom_id res chain seq x y z
N MET A 1 48.52 -1.69 -48.79
CA MET A 1 47.69 -2.42 -47.81
C MET A 1 47.50 -1.51 -46.61
N THR A 2 46.44 -0.70 -46.61
CA THR A 2 46.10 0.21 -45.50
C THR A 2 45.17 -0.53 -44.55
N GLY A 3 45.73 -1.04 -43.44
CA GLY A 3 44.95 -1.65 -42.36
C GLY A 3 44.17 -0.57 -41.62
N LYS A 4 42.84 -0.64 -41.67
CA LYS A 4 41.96 0.13 -40.79
C LYS A 4 42.03 -0.50 -39.39
N LEU A 5 42.53 0.26 -38.42
CA LEU A 5 42.47 -0.11 -37.00
C LEU A 5 41.09 0.32 -36.48
N SER A 6 40.18 -0.63 -36.32
CA SER A 6 38.87 -0.38 -35.69
C SER A 6 39.04 -0.35 -34.17
N LEU A 7 38.78 0.81 -33.57
CA LEU A 7 38.73 0.98 -32.11
C LEU A 7 37.42 0.40 -31.59
N LEU A 8 37.50 -0.74 -30.89
CA LEU A 8 36.34 -1.38 -30.25
C LEU A 8 36.11 -0.72 -28.89
N ILE A 9 35.08 0.12 -28.78
CA ILE A 9 34.60 0.64 -27.50
C ILE A 9 33.69 -0.44 -26.89
N VAL A 10 34.16 -1.09 -25.82
CA VAL A 10 33.32 -1.97 -25.02
C VAL A 10 32.52 -1.09 -24.06
N LEU A 11 31.26 -0.75 -24.42
CA LEU A 11 30.29 -0.30 -23.44
C LEU A 11 29.98 -1.51 -22.55
N ALA A 12 30.38 -1.46 -21.28
CA ALA A 12 29.85 -2.38 -20.29
C ALA A 12 28.37 -2.02 -20.08
N ALA A 13 27.48 -2.75 -20.75
CA ALA A 13 26.06 -2.70 -20.44
C ALA A 13 25.89 -3.29 -19.04
N ALA A 14 25.60 -2.43 -18.06
CA ALA A 14 25.07 -2.92 -16.79
C ALA A 14 23.77 -3.68 -17.11
N PRO A 15 23.53 -4.85 -16.51
CA PRO A 15 22.27 -5.55 -16.71
C PRO A 15 21.15 -4.63 -16.24
N ALA A 16 20.29 -4.20 -17.17
CA ALA A 16 19.04 -3.56 -16.85
C ALA A 16 18.15 -4.64 -16.22
N LEU A 17 18.04 -4.64 -14.90
CA LEU A 17 17.04 -5.45 -14.22
C LEU A 17 15.67 -4.86 -14.57
N ALA A 18 14.69 -5.73 -14.83
CA ALA A 18 13.32 -5.29 -14.97
C ALA A 18 12.89 -4.58 -13.67
N GLN A 19 12.12 -3.50 -13.80
CA GLN A 19 11.48 -2.89 -12.64
C GLN A 19 10.49 -3.89 -12.04
N PRO A 20 10.32 -3.91 -10.70
CA PRO A 20 9.37 -4.79 -10.06
C PRO A 20 7.96 -4.33 -10.41
N THR A 21 7.03 -5.26 -10.30
CA THR A 21 5.61 -4.96 -10.38
C THR A 21 5.13 -4.65 -8.98
N VAL A 22 4.63 -3.43 -8.74
CA VAL A 22 4.19 -3.05 -7.38
C VAL A 22 2.83 -3.68 -7.10
N ASP A 23 2.85 -4.90 -6.55
CA ASP A 23 1.70 -5.78 -6.38
C ASP A 23 1.63 -6.55 -5.06
N GLY A 24 2.53 -6.23 -4.13
CA GLY A 24 2.51 -6.88 -2.83
C GLY A 24 2.99 -8.33 -2.89
N SER A 25 3.72 -8.73 -3.93
CA SER A 25 4.29 -10.07 -4.08
C SER A 25 5.76 -10.02 -4.48
N LEU A 26 6.61 -10.75 -3.76
CA LEU A 26 7.98 -11.03 -4.20
C LEU A 26 8.04 -12.00 -5.39
N THR A 27 6.94 -12.69 -5.69
CA THR A 27 6.90 -13.70 -6.74
C THR A 27 7.11 -13.06 -8.12
N GLY A 28 8.26 -13.31 -8.72
CA GLY A 28 8.68 -12.67 -9.98
C GLY A 28 9.73 -11.57 -9.80
N ASP A 29 9.81 -10.99 -8.59
CA ASP A 29 10.63 -9.82 -8.28
C ASP A 29 11.79 -10.11 -7.31
N THR A 30 11.97 -11.36 -6.88
CA THR A 30 13.09 -11.79 -6.01
C THR A 30 14.46 -11.39 -6.56
N SER A 31 14.67 -11.46 -7.88
CA SER A 31 15.93 -11.06 -8.51
C SER A 31 16.15 -9.54 -8.50
N PHE A 32 15.07 -8.76 -8.46
CA PHE A 32 15.14 -7.31 -8.33
C PHE A 32 15.46 -6.92 -6.89
N TYR A 33 14.73 -7.44 -5.91
CA TYR A 33 14.90 -7.07 -4.50
C TYR A 33 16.16 -7.68 -3.86
N GLY A 34 16.52 -8.91 -4.23
CA GLY A 34 17.62 -9.64 -3.61
C GLY A 34 17.24 -10.24 -2.25
N SER A 35 18.21 -10.35 -1.34
CA SER A 35 17.98 -10.86 0.01
C SER A 35 17.22 -9.85 0.88
N ALA A 36 16.48 -10.36 1.86
CA ALA A 36 15.85 -9.51 2.88
C ALA A 36 16.89 -8.64 3.59
N LEU A 37 16.51 -7.39 3.88
CA LEU A 37 17.28 -6.48 4.72
C LEU A 37 17.09 -6.81 6.21
N ALA A 38 15.91 -7.32 6.56
CA ALA A 38 15.62 -7.93 7.84
C ALA A 38 14.50 -8.97 7.68
N THR A 39 14.53 -9.99 8.55
CA THR A 39 13.49 -11.00 8.69
C THR A 39 13.06 -11.00 10.15
N GLN A 40 11.77 -11.12 10.43
CA GLN A 40 11.24 -11.10 11.78
C GLN A 40 11.84 -12.22 12.63
N ASP A 41 12.14 -11.90 13.89
CA ASP A 41 12.62 -12.86 14.89
C ASP A 41 11.72 -12.92 16.14
N THR A 42 10.61 -12.19 16.09
CA THR A 42 9.70 -11.98 17.21
C THR A 42 8.27 -12.31 16.78
N ARG A 43 7.66 -13.25 17.51
CA ARG A 43 6.25 -13.61 17.35
C ARG A 43 5.31 -12.45 17.57
N THR A 44 4.17 -12.44 16.90
CA THR A 44 3.19 -11.37 17.07
C THR A 44 2.37 -11.55 18.34
N GLY A 45 2.12 -10.46 19.06
CA GLY A 45 1.16 -10.41 20.16
C GLY A 45 -0.28 -10.16 19.72
N PHE A 46 -0.53 -10.06 18.41
CA PHE A 46 -1.80 -9.63 17.82
C PHE A 46 -2.56 -10.77 17.17
N GLY A 47 -2.11 -12.00 17.39
CA GLY A 47 -2.66 -13.21 16.81
C GLY A 47 -2.12 -13.49 15.39
N ASP A 48 -2.39 -14.69 14.91
CA ASP A 48 -1.81 -15.27 13.70
C ASP A 48 -2.77 -15.12 12.50
N ALA A 49 -2.28 -14.62 11.36
CA ALA A 49 -3.09 -14.52 10.16
C ALA A 49 -3.21 -15.91 9.51
N ASN A 50 -4.36 -16.57 9.66
CA ASN A 50 -4.57 -17.92 9.11
C ASN A 50 -5.47 -17.95 7.88
N ASN A 51 -5.83 -16.78 7.35
CA ASN A 51 -6.71 -16.64 6.21
C ASN A 51 -5.89 -16.34 4.94
N PRO A 52 -5.95 -17.21 3.90
CA PRO A 52 -5.23 -16.99 2.65
C PRO A 52 -5.89 -15.94 1.74
N ASP A 53 -6.79 -15.13 2.28
CA ASP A 53 -7.47 -14.08 1.55
C ASP A 53 -6.54 -12.88 1.37
N ALA A 54 -6.46 -12.36 0.14
CA ALA A 54 -5.54 -11.28 -0.18
C ALA A 54 -5.93 -9.92 0.40
N ILE A 55 -7.10 -9.82 1.04
CA ILE A 55 -7.63 -8.63 1.70
C ILE A 55 -7.67 -8.85 3.22
N ILE A 56 -8.18 -9.99 3.66
CA ILE A 56 -8.51 -10.22 5.07
C ILE A 56 -7.49 -11.11 5.75
N ALA A 57 -6.60 -10.48 6.53
CA ALA A 57 -5.78 -11.18 7.50
C ALA A 57 -6.62 -11.52 8.73
N GLY A 58 -7.43 -12.58 8.62
CA GLY A 58 -8.15 -13.11 9.75
C GLY A 58 -7.17 -13.62 10.81
N GLY A 59 -7.11 -12.93 11.95
CA GLY A 59 -6.42 -13.41 13.14
C GLY A 59 -5.25 -12.58 13.64
N GLY A 60 -4.74 -11.58 12.91
CA GLY A 60 -3.80 -10.59 13.45
C GLY A 60 -2.94 -9.86 12.41
N SER A 61 -2.21 -8.84 12.87
CA SER A 61 -1.18 -8.16 12.09
C SER A 61 0.21 -8.70 12.42
N GLU A 62 1.02 -8.93 11.41
CA GLU A 62 2.38 -9.46 11.54
C GLU A 62 3.32 -8.90 10.47
N LEU A 63 4.60 -8.79 10.81
CA LEU A 63 5.66 -8.43 9.88
C LEU A 63 6.61 -9.61 9.81
N ASP A 64 6.99 -10.03 8.60
CA ASP A 64 7.87 -11.18 8.38
C ASP A 64 9.23 -10.79 7.81
N GLY A 65 9.26 -9.79 6.93
CA GLY A 65 10.48 -9.41 6.25
C GLY A 65 10.37 -8.09 5.53
N VAL A 66 11.50 -7.45 5.33
CA VAL A 66 11.60 -6.23 4.53
C VAL A 66 12.68 -6.41 3.48
N PHE A 67 12.31 -6.03 2.26
CA PHE A 67 13.19 -5.96 1.10
C PHE A 67 13.08 -4.55 0.55
N ALA A 68 14.20 -3.94 0.19
CA ALA A 68 14.14 -2.62 -0.42
C ALA A 68 15.31 -2.40 -1.36
N ARG A 69 15.03 -1.62 -2.41
CA ARG A 69 16.02 -1.26 -3.41
C ARG A 69 15.73 0.12 -3.99
N ILE A 70 16.79 0.89 -4.17
CA ILE A 70 16.74 2.08 -5.01
C ILE A 70 17.10 1.68 -6.44
N SER A 71 16.22 2.00 -7.38
CA SER A 71 16.42 1.75 -8.81
C SER A 71 15.80 2.86 -9.64
N GLY A 72 16.57 3.37 -10.61
CA GLY A 72 16.16 4.56 -11.35
C GLY A 72 15.98 5.75 -10.41
N ASP A 73 14.81 6.38 -10.49
CA ASP A 73 14.41 7.55 -9.71
C ASP A 73 13.50 7.21 -8.52
N ARG A 74 13.43 5.94 -8.10
CA ARG A 74 12.52 5.51 -7.03
C ARG A 74 13.18 4.63 -5.98
N LEU A 75 12.65 4.72 -4.77
CA LEU A 75 12.77 3.72 -3.72
C LEU A 75 11.63 2.72 -3.89
N TYR A 76 11.96 1.42 -3.88
CA TYR A 76 11.02 0.31 -3.86
C TYR A 76 11.18 -0.43 -2.55
N VAL A 77 10.07 -0.76 -1.88
CA VAL A 77 10.05 -1.46 -0.60
C VAL A 77 8.95 -2.51 -0.63
N MET A 78 9.30 -3.75 -0.30
CA MET A 78 8.37 -4.84 -0.06
C MET A 78 8.47 -5.24 1.41
N VAL A 79 7.33 -5.20 2.10
CA VAL A 79 7.17 -5.63 3.49
C VAL A 79 6.27 -6.87 3.47
N THR A 80 6.84 -8.02 3.76
CA THR A 80 6.11 -9.29 3.81
C THR A 80 5.42 -9.46 5.17
N GLY A 81 4.29 -10.17 5.15
CA GLY A 81 3.42 -10.40 6.30
C GLY A 81 2.02 -9.88 6.07
N ASN A 82 1.32 -9.53 7.16
CA ASN A 82 -0.11 -9.24 7.12
C ASN A 82 -0.46 -7.98 7.90
N LEU A 83 -1.46 -7.25 7.40
CA LEU A 83 -2.06 -6.11 8.10
C LEU A 83 -3.55 -6.41 8.29
N GLU A 84 -4.00 -6.50 9.52
CA GLU A 84 -5.39 -6.81 9.84
C GLU A 84 -6.33 -5.70 9.36
N ASP A 85 -7.53 -6.05 8.90
CA ASP A 85 -8.56 -5.15 8.38
C ASP A 85 -9.38 -4.46 9.49
N ASN A 86 -8.70 -4.11 10.58
CA ASN A 86 -9.27 -3.48 11.78
C ASN A 86 -8.70 -2.09 12.05
N PHE A 87 -8.17 -1.43 11.01
CA PHE A 87 -7.50 -0.13 11.08
C PHE A 87 -6.16 -0.13 11.80
N ASN A 88 -5.55 -1.29 12.06
CA ASN A 88 -4.11 -1.31 12.35
C ASN A 88 -3.33 -0.63 11.22
N LYS A 89 -2.18 -0.07 11.60
CA LYS A 89 -1.38 0.82 10.76
C LYS A 89 -0.01 0.23 10.53
N LEU A 90 0.40 0.12 9.27
CA LEU A 90 1.82 0.01 8.95
C LEU A 90 2.42 1.42 8.92
N ASN A 91 3.27 1.72 9.89
CA ASN A 91 4.02 2.97 9.97
C ASN A 91 5.41 2.75 9.39
N VAL A 92 5.76 3.54 8.37
CA VAL A 92 7.08 3.52 7.74
C VAL A 92 7.71 4.90 7.87
N PHE A 93 8.63 5.04 8.82
CA PHE A 93 9.47 6.22 8.91
C PHE A 93 10.66 6.07 7.98
N ILE A 94 10.99 7.14 7.26
CA ILE A 94 12.06 7.16 6.26
C ILE A 94 13.05 8.26 6.64
N ASP A 95 14.31 7.88 6.79
CA ASP A 95 15.47 8.77 6.93
C ASP A 95 16.26 8.74 5.62
N SER A 96 16.33 9.88 4.92
CA SER A 96 17.07 10.11 3.69
C SER A 96 18.60 9.99 3.85
N GLY A 97 19.08 9.99 5.10
CA GLY A 97 20.49 9.91 5.44
C GLY A 97 21.19 11.26 5.59
N THR A 98 20.45 12.37 5.65
CA THR A 98 21.01 13.74 5.61
C THR A 98 20.90 14.55 6.91
N SER A 99 20.41 13.96 8.00
CA SER A 99 20.23 14.59 9.33
C SER A 99 19.20 15.74 9.40
N ALA A 100 18.38 15.95 8.36
CA ALA A 100 17.39 17.02 8.30
C ALA A 100 16.09 16.73 9.07
N GLY A 101 15.87 15.47 9.47
CA GLY A 101 14.66 15.00 10.11
C GLY A 101 14.67 15.07 11.63
N VAL A 102 13.77 14.30 12.25
CA VAL A 102 13.58 14.27 13.70
C VAL A 102 13.92 12.89 14.27
N ASN A 103 14.75 12.83 15.30
CA ASN A 103 15.03 11.59 16.03
C ASN A 103 13.98 11.30 17.11
N GLN A 104 13.29 12.33 17.60
CA GLN A 104 12.15 12.19 18.51
C GLN A 104 10.96 13.00 17.98
N LEU A 105 9.78 12.39 17.96
CA LEU A 105 8.56 13.06 17.55
C LEU A 105 8.10 14.02 18.64
N ASN A 106 8.13 15.31 18.34
CA ASN A 106 7.44 16.34 19.10
C ASN A 106 6.19 16.76 18.30
N GLY A 107 5.03 16.23 18.69
CA GLY A 107 3.77 16.46 17.99
C GLY A 107 3.40 17.94 17.85
N ALA A 108 3.82 18.80 18.79
CA ALA A 108 3.55 20.24 18.72
C ALA A 108 4.46 20.97 17.71
N ALA A 109 5.57 20.36 17.30
CA ALA A 109 6.53 20.92 16.34
C ALA A 109 6.40 20.30 14.93
N LEU A 110 5.47 19.36 14.76
CA LEU A 110 5.26 18.58 13.55
C LEU A 110 3.90 18.92 12.92
N PRO A 111 3.69 18.59 11.64
CA PRO A 111 2.44 18.96 10.99
C PRO A 111 1.25 18.23 11.60
N ALA A 112 0.11 18.93 11.62
CA ALA A 112 -1.14 18.49 12.21
C ALA A 112 -2.02 17.74 11.20
N GLY A 113 -2.96 16.92 11.69
CA GLY A 113 -4.02 16.32 10.85
C GLY A 113 -3.56 15.23 9.88
N LEU A 114 -2.39 14.62 10.13
CA LEU A 114 -1.97 13.41 9.41
C LEU A 114 -2.87 12.22 9.77
N ASP A 115 -3.20 11.42 8.75
CA ASP A 115 -4.08 10.25 8.79
C ASP A 115 -5.53 10.58 9.13
N GLY A 116 -6.36 10.66 8.09
CA GLY A 116 -7.79 10.96 8.20
C GLY A 116 -8.58 9.95 9.04
N PHE A 117 -8.09 8.72 9.18
CA PHE A 117 -8.76 7.64 9.90
C PHE A 117 -8.55 7.66 11.40
N CYS A 118 -7.79 8.63 11.90
CA CYS A 118 -7.53 8.78 13.32
C CYS A 118 -7.90 10.19 13.78
N CYS A 119 -8.13 10.35 15.09
CA CYS A 119 -7.98 11.65 15.75
C CYS A 119 -8.89 12.80 15.28
N GLY A 120 -10.07 12.49 14.72
CA GLY A 120 -11.01 13.50 14.20
C GLY A 120 -10.82 13.80 12.71
N GLY A 121 -9.89 13.12 12.05
CA GLY A 121 -9.61 13.15 10.61
C GLY A 121 -9.10 14.48 10.07
N PHE A 122 -9.52 14.88 8.86
CA PHE A 122 -9.02 16.09 8.21
C PHE A 122 -9.50 17.40 8.86
N ALA A 123 -8.70 18.46 8.71
CA ALA A 123 -9.05 19.80 9.14
C ALA A 123 -10.16 20.41 8.25
N PRO A 124 -10.96 21.37 8.77
CA PRO A 124 -11.91 22.12 7.96
C PRO A 124 -11.26 22.79 6.73
N PRO A 125 -11.97 22.89 5.59
CA PRO A 125 -13.35 22.45 5.34
C PRO A 125 -13.47 20.95 5.01
N ASN A 126 -12.35 20.23 4.91
CA ASN A 126 -12.32 18.85 4.44
C ASN A 126 -12.62 17.81 5.53
N GLY A 127 -12.86 18.23 6.76
CA GLY A 127 -13.25 17.38 7.89
C GLY A 127 -13.56 18.21 9.14
N ASN A 128 -13.74 17.54 10.28
CA ASN A 128 -14.15 18.18 11.54
C ASN A 128 -12.99 18.43 12.53
N ASN A 129 -11.75 18.08 12.17
CA ASN A 129 -10.61 18.15 13.08
C ASN A 129 -10.20 19.60 13.36
N THR A 130 -10.88 20.22 14.32
CA THR A 130 -10.62 21.59 14.77
C THR A 130 -9.47 21.68 15.78
N THR A 131 -9.04 20.55 16.32
CA THR A 131 -7.96 20.48 17.32
C THR A 131 -6.58 20.33 16.68
N GLY A 132 -6.51 19.97 15.39
CA GLY A 132 -5.25 19.70 14.70
C GLY A 132 -4.57 18.41 15.19
N THR A 133 -5.30 17.51 15.85
CA THR A 133 -4.72 16.25 16.34
C THR A 133 -4.64 15.26 15.20
N GLY A 134 -3.44 14.81 14.83
CA GLY A 134 -3.24 13.70 13.88
C GLY A 134 -2.31 12.63 14.45
N ALA A 135 -1.90 11.70 13.58
CA ALA A 135 -1.00 10.59 13.94
C ALA A 135 0.28 11.08 14.65
N LEU A 136 0.93 12.14 14.17
CA LEU A 136 2.15 12.68 14.76
C LEU A 136 1.95 13.29 16.16
N GLN A 137 0.76 13.85 16.43
CA GLN A 137 0.42 14.35 17.77
C GLN A 137 0.14 13.20 18.75
N ARG A 138 -0.36 12.06 18.28
CA ARG A 138 -0.58 10.86 19.09
C ARG A 138 0.70 10.09 19.39
N MET A 139 1.62 10.02 18.42
CA MET A 139 2.94 9.42 18.60
C MET A 139 3.95 10.36 19.30
N ASN A 140 3.49 11.46 19.89
CA ASN A 140 4.36 12.41 20.56
C ASN A 140 5.20 11.75 21.67
N GLY A 141 6.52 11.84 21.55
CA GLY A 141 7.49 11.25 22.46
C GLY A 141 8.22 10.04 21.88
N LEU A 142 7.70 9.42 20.81
CA LEU A 142 8.37 8.32 20.12
C LEU A 142 9.77 8.76 19.69
N ALA A 143 10.78 8.05 20.17
CA ALA A 143 12.19 8.33 19.92
C ALA A 143 12.87 7.10 19.33
N PHE A 144 13.65 7.35 18.27
CA PHE A 144 14.33 6.38 17.44
C PHE A 144 15.76 6.12 17.93
N ASP A 145 16.33 4.96 17.59
CA ASP A 145 17.74 4.68 17.89
C ASP A 145 18.68 5.69 17.24
N SER A 146 19.86 5.83 17.85
CA SER A 146 20.90 6.72 17.35
C SER A 146 21.24 6.41 15.88
N GLY A 147 21.42 7.45 15.08
CA GLY A 147 21.70 7.30 13.65
C GLY A 147 20.46 7.20 12.76
N PHE A 148 19.26 7.37 13.33
CA PHE A 148 18.01 7.53 12.59
C PHE A 148 17.35 8.88 12.88
N THR A 149 17.14 9.68 11.85
CA THR A 149 16.38 10.94 11.91
C THR A 149 15.26 10.90 10.87
N ALA A 150 14.03 10.69 11.30
CA ALA A 150 12.89 10.54 10.40
C ALA A 150 12.64 11.83 9.61
N ASP A 151 12.76 11.75 8.30
CA ASP A 151 12.45 12.84 7.37
C ASP A 151 11.01 12.76 6.86
N ARG A 152 10.51 11.54 6.68
CA ARG A 152 9.16 11.26 6.17
C ARG A 152 8.47 10.20 6.99
N LEU A 153 7.16 10.20 6.94
CA LEU A 153 6.31 9.13 7.43
C LEU A 153 5.29 8.76 6.35
N LEU A 154 5.28 7.48 5.99
CA LEU A 154 4.22 6.83 5.22
C LEU A 154 3.41 5.96 6.17
N ILE A 155 2.09 6.13 6.17
CA ILE A 155 1.14 5.31 6.93
C ILE A 155 0.30 4.57 5.92
N ILE A 156 0.19 3.25 6.07
CA ILE A 156 -0.73 2.41 5.29
C ILE A 156 -1.75 1.83 6.26
N THR A 157 -3.03 1.98 5.91
CA THR A 157 -4.18 1.56 6.70
C THR A 157 -4.94 0.50 5.94
N ASN A 158 -5.38 -0.54 6.64
CA ASN A 158 -6.26 -1.56 6.09
C ASN A 158 -7.58 -1.60 6.89
N GLY A 159 -8.73 -1.47 6.22
CA GLY A 159 -10.00 -1.48 6.94
C GLY A 159 -11.25 -1.35 6.08
N GLY A 160 -12.38 -1.63 6.71
CA GLY A 160 -13.70 -1.39 6.16
C GLY A 160 -14.14 0.07 6.32
N GLU A 161 -14.43 0.74 5.21
CA GLU A 161 -14.83 2.14 5.11
C GLU A 161 -16.31 2.31 4.77
N THR A 162 -16.83 3.52 4.91
CA THR A 162 -18.20 3.87 4.47
C THR A 162 -18.23 5.19 3.69
N VAL A 163 -19.03 5.23 2.62
CA VAL A 163 -19.38 6.49 1.92
C VAL A 163 -20.78 6.96 2.34
N ASN A 164 -20.95 8.28 2.36
CA ASN A 164 -22.13 8.99 2.85
C ASN A 164 -23.37 8.75 1.94
N PRO A 165 -24.52 8.34 2.50
CA PRO A 165 -25.71 8.02 1.70
C PRO A 165 -26.77 9.14 1.58
N GLY A 166 -26.53 10.33 2.11
CA GLY A 166 -27.48 11.45 2.13
C GLY A 166 -27.78 12.12 0.79
N LYS A 167 -27.06 11.78 -0.27
CA LYS A 167 -27.05 12.54 -1.54
C LYS A 167 -27.67 11.88 -2.75
N VAL A 168 -28.28 10.71 -2.61
CA VAL A 168 -29.02 10.09 -3.73
C VAL A 168 -30.52 10.25 -3.49
N ASP A 169 -31.03 11.43 -3.81
CA ASP A 169 -32.36 11.70 -4.34
C ASP A 169 -33.55 10.80 -3.86
N SER A 170 -33.89 10.86 -2.57
CA SER A 170 -35.23 10.56 -1.97
C SER A 170 -35.58 9.08 -1.62
N PRO A 171 -36.67 8.79 -0.86
CA PRO A 171 -36.66 8.50 0.59
C PRO A 171 -37.11 7.06 0.98
N GLY A 172 -36.48 6.45 2.00
CA GLY A 172 -36.90 5.14 2.58
C GLY A 172 -35.83 4.26 3.26
N THR A 173 -34.68 4.85 3.61
CA THR A 173 -33.44 4.34 4.26
C THR A 173 -33.40 2.94 4.90
N PRO A 174 -32.47 2.08 4.42
CA PRO A 174 -31.20 1.83 5.13
C PRO A 174 -29.99 2.08 4.21
N GLY A 175 -29.10 3.00 4.58
CA GLY A 175 -28.29 3.74 3.60
C GLY A 175 -26.77 3.50 3.55
N GLU A 176 -26.11 2.91 4.53
CA GLU A 176 -24.63 2.87 4.50
C GLU A 176 -24.08 1.89 3.45
N ALA A 177 -23.27 2.43 2.53
CA ALA A 177 -22.47 1.66 1.57
C ALA A 177 -21.08 1.47 2.17
N GLY A 178 -20.82 0.31 2.75
CA GLY A 178 -19.57 0.03 3.45
C GLY A 178 -18.63 -0.86 2.66
N PHE A 179 -17.46 -0.36 2.27
CA PHE A 179 -16.49 -0.98 1.38
C PHE A 179 -15.20 -1.36 2.11
N TRP A 180 -14.27 -2.05 1.46
CA TRP A 180 -12.92 -2.24 2.00
C TRP A 180 -11.94 -1.36 1.24
N ALA A 181 -10.96 -0.80 1.94
CA ALA A 181 -9.87 -0.11 1.31
C ALA A 181 -8.56 -0.31 2.06
N VAL A 182 -7.48 -0.38 1.28
CA VAL A 182 -6.16 -0.01 1.77
C VAL A 182 -5.87 1.41 1.37
N SER A 183 -5.65 2.28 2.35
CA SER A 183 -5.39 3.70 2.13
C SER A 183 -4.01 4.10 2.64
N ALA A 184 -3.46 5.16 2.05
CA ALA A 184 -2.13 5.66 2.41
C ALA A 184 -2.17 7.14 2.81
N SER A 185 -1.33 7.53 3.78
CA SER A 185 -1.10 8.92 4.19
C SER A 185 0.39 9.22 4.27
N TRP A 186 0.77 10.46 4.00
CA TRP A 186 2.17 10.90 3.98
C TRP A 186 2.39 12.17 4.77
N ALA A 187 3.56 12.27 5.39
CA ALA A 187 4.05 13.50 6.02
C ALA A 187 5.52 13.79 5.73
N ASP A 188 5.82 15.07 5.51
CA ASP A 188 7.15 15.66 5.62
C ASP A 188 7.42 16.12 7.06
N LEU A 189 8.48 15.60 7.66
CA LEU A 189 8.88 15.91 9.05
C LEU A 189 10.05 16.90 9.13
N THR A 190 10.57 17.35 7.98
CA THR A 190 11.78 18.20 7.89
C THR A 190 11.47 19.70 7.93
N ASP A 191 10.20 20.08 7.72
CA ASP A 191 9.76 21.48 7.68
C ASP A 191 8.88 21.87 8.87
N GLY A 192 9.05 21.17 10.01
CA GLY A 192 8.29 21.40 11.24
C GLY A 192 6.78 21.41 11.00
N THR A 193 6.06 22.37 11.57
CA THR A 193 4.59 22.47 11.41
C THR A 193 4.13 22.85 10.00
N ALA A 194 5.03 23.29 9.12
CA ALA A 194 4.76 23.58 7.72
C ALA A 194 4.95 22.34 6.81
N GLY A 195 5.45 21.24 7.37
CA GLY A 195 5.60 19.96 6.70
C GLY A 195 4.34 19.55 5.95
N ARG A 196 4.49 19.19 4.68
CA ARG A 196 3.37 18.77 3.84
C ARG A 196 2.80 17.45 4.33
N VAL A 197 1.48 17.39 4.54
CA VAL A 197 0.76 16.16 4.89
C VAL A 197 -0.47 15.94 4.01
N GLY A 198 -0.90 14.70 3.89
CA GLY A 198 -2.23 14.38 3.35
C GLY A 198 -2.43 12.91 3.06
N GLY A 199 -3.69 12.56 2.78
CA GLY A 199 -4.05 11.26 2.23
C GLY A 199 -3.62 11.18 0.77
N LEU A 200 -3.03 10.04 0.39
CA LEU A 200 -2.49 9.82 -0.94
C LEU A 200 -3.46 9.11 -1.88
N GLY A 201 -4.31 8.23 -1.38
CA GLY A 201 -5.22 7.44 -2.20
C GLY A 201 -5.56 6.12 -1.54
N MET A 202 -6.30 5.30 -2.28
CA MET A 202 -6.71 3.97 -1.82
C MET A 202 -6.59 2.90 -2.91
N GLN A 203 -6.64 1.65 -2.48
CA GLN A 203 -6.87 0.47 -3.30
C GLN A 203 -8.10 -0.28 -2.81
N LEU A 204 -8.91 -0.75 -3.75
CA LEU A 204 -10.09 -1.59 -3.48
C LEU A 204 -9.85 -3.05 -3.88
N ALA A 205 -8.62 -3.38 -4.30
CA ALA A 205 -8.27 -4.63 -4.94
C ALA A 205 -6.87 -5.13 -4.51
N PRO A 206 -6.64 -6.45 -4.46
CA PRO A 206 -5.33 -7.00 -4.24
C PRO A 206 -4.31 -6.65 -5.33
N GLY A 207 -3.07 -6.47 -4.89
CA GLY A 207 -1.87 -6.29 -5.69
C GLY A 207 -1.86 -5.09 -6.60
N GLY A 208 -2.58 -4.02 -6.22
CA GLY A 208 -2.69 -2.81 -7.00
C GLY A 208 -3.27 -3.02 -8.40
N ALA A 209 -3.78 -4.23 -8.69
CA ALA A 209 -4.41 -4.53 -9.94
C ALA A 209 -5.78 -3.87 -9.91
N PRO A 210 -6.15 -3.06 -10.91
CA PRO A 210 -7.50 -2.53 -11.00
C PRO A 210 -8.48 -3.70 -11.12
N ARG A 211 -9.09 -4.14 -10.03
CA ARG A 211 -10.17 -5.12 -10.02
C ARG A 211 -11.26 -4.60 -9.11
N VAL A 212 -12.37 -4.13 -9.67
CA VAL A 212 -13.48 -3.74 -8.78
C VAL A 212 -14.28 -4.98 -8.49
N LEU A 213 -14.38 -5.24 -7.20
CA LEU A 213 -15.37 -6.11 -6.61
C LEU A 213 -16.76 -5.55 -6.86
N ARG A 214 -17.25 -5.82 -8.06
CA ARG A 214 -18.64 -5.66 -8.42
C ARG A 214 -19.05 -6.99 -8.98
N ASP A 215 -19.96 -7.65 -8.27
CA ASP A 215 -20.93 -8.45 -9.01
C ASP A 215 -21.54 -7.48 -10.02
N ALA A 216 -21.22 -7.69 -11.28
CA ALA A 216 -21.77 -6.92 -12.38
C ALA A 216 -23.25 -7.26 -12.48
N GLY A 217 -24.08 -6.62 -11.64
CA GLY A 217 -25.54 -6.69 -11.64
C GLY A 217 -26.10 -8.12 -11.53
N GLY A 218 -26.77 -8.43 -10.42
CA GLY A 218 -27.47 -9.71 -10.22
C GLY A 218 -28.07 -10.24 -11.52
N ALA A 219 -27.53 -11.36 -11.99
CA ALA A 219 -27.81 -11.87 -13.30
C ALA A 219 -29.32 -12.05 -13.47
N ALA A 220 -29.83 -11.64 -14.64
CA ALA A 220 -31.26 -11.70 -14.90
C ALA A 220 -31.75 -13.13 -14.69
N SER A 221 -32.90 -13.31 -14.04
CA SER A 221 -33.45 -14.65 -13.86
C SER A 221 -33.57 -15.35 -15.22
N GLY A 222 -32.92 -16.50 -15.38
CA GLY A 222 -32.82 -17.18 -16.67
C GLY A 222 -31.49 -17.00 -17.42
N ASP A 223 -30.54 -16.23 -16.88
CA ASP A 223 -29.13 -16.20 -17.30
C ASP A 223 -28.40 -17.38 -16.64
N TYR A 224 -28.64 -18.57 -17.19
CA TYR A 224 -28.20 -19.84 -16.65
C TYR A 224 -26.71 -20.09 -16.79
N ASN A 225 -26.01 -19.39 -17.69
CA ASN A 225 -24.57 -19.47 -17.85
C ASN A 225 -23.81 -18.30 -17.21
N ASN A 226 -24.52 -17.33 -16.63
CA ASN A 226 -23.99 -16.15 -15.93
C ASN A 226 -23.11 -15.27 -16.83
N ASP A 227 -23.43 -15.18 -18.12
CA ASP A 227 -22.70 -14.35 -19.08
C ASP A 227 -23.19 -12.88 -19.14
N GLY A 228 -24.18 -12.55 -18.31
CA GLY A 228 -24.76 -11.23 -18.15
C GLY A 228 -25.94 -10.97 -19.09
N THR A 229 -26.28 -11.91 -19.98
CA THR A 229 -27.38 -11.76 -20.95
C THR A 229 -28.19 -13.04 -21.07
N VAL A 230 -29.49 -12.98 -20.79
CA VAL A 230 -30.40 -14.09 -21.07
C VAL A 230 -30.54 -14.29 -22.57
N ASN A 231 -29.86 -15.28 -23.12
CA ASN A 231 -29.74 -15.51 -24.55
C ASN A 231 -29.89 -17.01 -24.90
N ALA A 232 -29.54 -17.38 -26.14
CA ALA A 232 -29.71 -18.75 -26.61
C ALA A 232 -28.74 -19.75 -25.94
N ALA A 233 -27.63 -19.28 -25.38
CA ALA A 233 -26.69 -20.11 -24.63
C ALA A 233 -27.31 -20.61 -23.31
N ASP A 234 -28.10 -19.79 -22.62
CA ASP A 234 -28.83 -20.19 -21.41
C ASP A 234 -29.89 -21.24 -21.70
N TYR A 235 -30.56 -21.11 -22.84
CA TYR A 235 -31.50 -22.10 -23.31
C TYR A 235 -30.84 -23.47 -23.48
N THR A 236 -29.60 -23.51 -24.00
CA THR A 236 -28.89 -24.78 -24.16
C THR A 236 -28.55 -25.40 -22.81
N LEU A 237 -28.13 -24.59 -21.82
CA LEU A 237 -27.90 -25.08 -20.46
C LEU A 237 -29.17 -25.63 -19.81
N TRP A 238 -30.29 -24.91 -19.93
CA TRP A 238 -31.58 -25.40 -19.43
C TRP A 238 -31.98 -26.70 -20.13
N ARG A 239 -31.89 -26.73 -21.47
CA ARG A 239 -32.32 -27.86 -22.30
C ARG A 239 -31.55 -29.14 -21.94
N ASP A 240 -30.25 -29.01 -21.73
CA ASP A 240 -29.36 -30.13 -21.36
C ASP A 240 -29.59 -30.59 -19.92
N SER A 241 -30.19 -29.76 -19.09
CA SER A 241 -30.44 -30.02 -17.67
C SER A 241 -31.87 -30.49 -17.35
N VAL A 242 -32.79 -30.51 -18.33
CA VAL A 242 -34.21 -30.88 -18.10
C VAL A 242 -34.35 -32.28 -17.48
N GLY A 243 -35.14 -32.37 -16.41
CA GLY A 243 -35.42 -33.62 -15.68
C GLY A 243 -34.36 -34.00 -14.65
N THR A 244 -33.31 -33.20 -14.51
CA THR A 244 -32.29 -33.36 -13.47
C THR A 244 -32.61 -32.50 -12.24
N THR A 245 -31.88 -32.72 -11.15
CA THR A 245 -31.84 -31.84 -9.97
C THR A 245 -30.59 -30.96 -9.98
N ASN A 246 -29.98 -30.73 -11.16
CA ASN A 246 -28.83 -29.84 -11.29
C ASN A 246 -29.25 -28.42 -10.91
N VAL A 247 -28.31 -27.65 -10.39
CA VAL A 247 -28.52 -26.22 -10.14
C VAL A 247 -28.25 -25.48 -11.44
N LEU A 248 -29.25 -24.74 -11.92
CA LEU A 248 -29.04 -23.71 -12.94
C LEU A 248 -28.75 -22.39 -12.22
N GLN A 249 -27.69 -21.70 -12.63
CA GLN A 249 -27.32 -20.40 -12.04
C GLN A 249 -28.44 -19.38 -12.28
N ASN A 250 -28.76 -18.52 -11.32
CA ASN A 250 -29.82 -17.50 -11.49
C ASN A 250 -31.22 -18.08 -11.80
N ASP A 251 -31.49 -19.30 -11.33
CA ASP A 251 -32.83 -19.90 -11.29
C ASP A 251 -33.57 -19.53 -9.99
N PRO A 252 -34.58 -18.64 -10.03
CA PRO A 252 -35.36 -18.26 -8.86
C PRO A 252 -36.38 -19.33 -8.43
N THR A 253 -36.64 -20.32 -9.29
CA THR A 253 -37.65 -21.36 -9.03
C THR A 253 -37.06 -22.54 -8.26
N GLY A 254 -35.84 -22.95 -8.64
CA GLY A 254 -35.15 -24.11 -8.08
C GLY A 254 -35.90 -25.44 -8.31
N GLY A 255 -35.41 -26.51 -7.65
CA GLY A 255 -36.01 -27.84 -7.75
C GLY A 255 -35.62 -28.61 -9.02
N THR A 256 -36.49 -29.50 -9.48
CA THR A 256 -36.23 -30.28 -10.70
C THR A 256 -36.36 -29.38 -11.93
N ILE A 257 -35.31 -29.34 -12.76
CA ILE A 257 -35.25 -28.48 -13.93
C ILE A 257 -36.31 -28.88 -14.94
N GLY A 258 -37.19 -27.94 -15.30
CA GLY A 258 -38.32 -28.22 -16.17
C GLY A 258 -38.98 -26.97 -16.71
N GLN A 259 -40.30 -27.03 -16.85
CA GLN A 259 -41.09 -26.00 -17.53
C GLN A 259 -41.00 -24.63 -16.83
N ALA A 260 -40.88 -24.61 -15.50
CA ALA A 260 -40.85 -23.34 -14.76
C ALA A 260 -39.57 -22.53 -15.05
N GLN A 261 -38.41 -23.19 -15.11
CA GLN A 261 -37.14 -22.59 -15.52
C GLN A 261 -37.20 -22.09 -16.98
N TYR A 262 -37.79 -22.87 -17.87
CA TYR A 262 -37.99 -22.41 -19.25
C TYR A 262 -38.86 -21.15 -19.33
N ASP A 263 -39.93 -21.10 -18.55
CA ASP A 263 -40.83 -19.94 -18.52
C ASP A 263 -40.09 -18.71 -17.94
N THR A 264 -39.21 -18.89 -16.96
CA THR A 264 -38.29 -17.86 -16.47
C THR A 264 -37.34 -17.35 -17.58
N TRP A 265 -36.58 -18.24 -18.24
CA TRP A 265 -35.69 -17.86 -19.35
C TRP A 265 -36.45 -17.14 -20.46
N LYS A 266 -37.60 -17.68 -20.86
CA LYS A 266 -38.41 -17.11 -21.95
C LYS A 266 -38.96 -15.73 -21.61
N ALA A 267 -39.39 -15.51 -20.37
CA ALA A 267 -39.89 -14.21 -19.91
C ALA A 267 -38.79 -13.15 -19.92
N ASN A 268 -37.54 -13.57 -19.76
CA ASN A 268 -36.38 -12.69 -19.66
C ASN A 268 -35.47 -12.74 -20.90
N PHE A 269 -35.84 -13.44 -21.97
CA PHE A 269 -35.00 -13.56 -23.17
C PHE A 269 -34.68 -12.19 -23.80
N GLY A 270 -33.40 -11.93 -24.02
CA GLY A 270 -32.87 -10.65 -24.49
C GLY A 270 -32.73 -9.60 -23.39
N GLN A 271 -33.11 -9.91 -22.14
CA GLN A 271 -32.73 -9.08 -21.00
C GLN A 271 -31.25 -9.31 -20.72
N THR A 272 -30.49 -8.23 -20.72
CA THR A 272 -29.27 -8.18 -19.92
C THR A 272 -29.70 -8.10 -18.46
N GLY A 273 -28.98 -8.76 -17.54
CA GLY A 273 -29.15 -8.56 -16.09
C GLY A 273 -29.42 -7.09 -15.80
N ALA A 274 -30.45 -6.78 -14.98
CA ALA A 274 -31.04 -5.44 -14.80
C ALA A 274 -29.99 -4.37 -15.11
N GLY A 275 -30.10 -3.80 -16.32
CA GLY A 275 -28.96 -3.29 -17.09
C GLY A 275 -27.99 -2.65 -16.15
N ALA A 276 -26.78 -3.24 -16.00
CA ALA A 276 -25.86 -2.98 -14.91
C ALA A 276 -26.17 -1.63 -14.34
N GLY A 277 -26.82 -1.60 -13.17
CA GLY A 277 -27.01 -0.33 -12.49
C GLY A 277 -25.72 0.46 -12.64
N THR A 278 -25.80 1.78 -12.86
CA THR A 278 -24.60 2.56 -13.12
C THR A 278 -23.57 2.21 -12.05
N LEU A 279 -22.28 2.42 -12.30
CA LEU A 279 -21.28 1.98 -11.32
C LEU A 279 -21.61 2.49 -9.88
N GLY A 280 -22.44 3.53 -9.77
CA GLY A 280 -23.17 4.01 -8.60
C GLY A 280 -24.45 3.30 -8.13
N ASP A 281 -24.78 2.04 -8.41
CA ASP A 281 -25.97 1.34 -7.84
C ASP A 281 -25.63 0.22 -6.84
N TYR A 282 -24.36 -0.16 -6.73
CA TYR A 282 -23.91 -1.27 -5.90
C TYR A 282 -22.77 -0.82 -4.97
N PRO A 283 -23.02 -0.76 -3.64
CA PRO A 283 -21.94 -0.68 -2.66
C PRO A 283 -21.04 -1.90 -2.78
N PHE A 284 -19.72 -1.70 -2.84
CA PHE A 284 -18.77 -2.75 -2.46
C PHE A 284 -19.02 -3.06 -0.98
N LYS A 285 -19.41 -4.30 -0.61
CA LYS A 285 -19.67 -4.71 0.80
C LYS A 285 -18.91 -5.95 1.26
N PRO A 286 -17.59 -5.86 1.42
CA PRO A 286 -16.74 -6.92 1.97
C PRO A 286 -16.64 -6.87 3.51
N SER A 287 -17.38 -6.00 4.21
CA SER A 287 -17.28 -5.92 5.67
C SER A 287 -17.86 -7.20 6.32
N GLY A 288 -16.97 -8.02 6.88
CA GLY A 288 -17.24 -9.36 7.45
C GLY A 288 -16.67 -10.48 6.59
N ASN A 289 -16.30 -11.63 7.22
CA ASN A 289 -15.67 -12.79 6.58
C ASN A 289 -16.41 -13.22 5.28
N PRO A 290 -15.94 -12.83 4.09
CA PRO A 290 -16.61 -13.10 2.82
C PRO A 290 -16.42 -14.57 2.40
N GLY A 291 -15.65 -15.35 3.16
CA GLY A 291 -15.08 -16.60 2.67
C GLY A 291 -14.09 -16.33 1.54
N ASN A 292 -13.31 -17.35 1.20
CA ASN A 292 -12.49 -17.34 -0.01
C ASN A 292 -13.41 -17.00 -1.20
N THR A 293 -13.24 -15.83 -1.78
CA THR A 293 -14.12 -15.32 -2.83
C THR A 293 -13.30 -15.12 -4.10
N ALA A 294 -13.46 -16.06 -5.03
CA ALA A 294 -13.05 -15.90 -6.42
C ALA A 294 -13.55 -14.57 -7.04
N ASP A 295 -14.57 -13.95 -6.44
CA ASP A 295 -15.16 -12.66 -6.81
C ASP A 295 -14.19 -11.47 -6.64
N LEU A 296 -13.22 -11.55 -5.71
CA LEU A 296 -12.09 -10.59 -5.57
C LEU A 296 -11.11 -10.66 -6.76
N THR A 297 -11.17 -11.75 -7.52
CA THR A 297 -10.39 -11.97 -8.74
C THR A 297 -11.23 -11.83 -10.01
N SER A 298 -12.42 -11.23 -9.92
CA SER A 298 -13.30 -11.01 -11.07
C SER A 298 -12.64 -10.14 -12.17
N ALA A 299 -13.19 -10.23 -13.38
CA ALA A 299 -12.62 -9.65 -14.60
C ALA A 299 -12.88 -8.14 -14.78
N PHE A 300 -13.59 -7.49 -13.86
CA PHE A 300 -13.90 -6.06 -14.00
C PHE A 300 -12.70 -5.22 -13.56
N THR A 301 -12.10 -4.49 -14.49
CA THR A 301 -10.95 -3.61 -14.21
C THR A 301 -11.31 -2.14 -14.29
N LEU A 302 -10.79 -1.34 -13.37
CA LEU A 302 -10.77 0.11 -13.48
C LEU A 302 -9.97 0.56 -14.69
N THR A 303 -10.63 1.31 -15.57
CA THR A 303 -10.02 1.75 -16.83
C THR A 303 -8.97 2.83 -16.56
N GLY A 304 -7.78 2.69 -17.17
CA GLY A 304 -6.75 3.72 -17.12
C GLY A 304 -5.96 3.79 -15.81
N LEU A 305 -6.21 2.90 -14.86
CA LEU A 305 -5.38 2.73 -13.67
C LEU A 305 -4.40 1.58 -13.90
N GLY A 306 -3.10 1.88 -13.82
CA GLY A 306 -2.03 0.89 -13.91
C GLY A 306 -1.87 0.08 -12.62
N GLN A 307 -1.09 -1.01 -12.70
CA GLN A 307 -0.77 -1.80 -11.51
C GLN A 307 0.01 -0.98 -10.49
N GLY A 308 -0.53 -0.94 -9.28
CA GLY A 308 0.00 -0.24 -8.13
C GLY A 308 -0.28 1.26 -8.09
N GLU A 309 -0.98 1.81 -9.09
CA GLU A 309 -1.51 3.16 -9.01
C GLU A 309 -2.69 3.21 -8.02
N LEU A 310 -2.82 4.34 -7.33
CA LEU A 310 -3.88 4.54 -6.35
C LEU A 310 -5.12 5.15 -6.99
N ILE A 311 -6.29 4.77 -6.48
CA ILE A 311 -7.52 5.53 -6.66
C ILE A 311 -7.37 6.79 -5.80
N ASP A 312 -7.08 7.90 -6.45
CA ASP A 312 -6.96 9.23 -5.85
C ASP A 312 -7.92 10.22 -6.53
N ARG A 313 -7.93 11.47 -6.06
CA ARG A 313 -8.74 12.54 -6.64
C ARG A 313 -8.52 12.70 -8.14
N THR A 314 -7.26 12.61 -8.59
CA THR A 314 -6.91 12.82 -10.00
C THR A 314 -7.54 11.74 -10.87
N TYR A 315 -7.43 10.49 -10.44
CA TYR A 315 -8.11 9.38 -11.08
C TYR A 315 -9.63 9.56 -11.04
N ALA A 316 -10.22 9.85 -9.87
CA ALA A 316 -11.66 9.97 -9.68
C ALA A 316 -12.29 11.03 -10.60
N LEU A 317 -11.71 12.23 -10.70
CA LEU A 317 -12.16 13.31 -11.60
C LEU A 317 -11.76 13.11 -13.07
N GLY A 318 -10.91 12.11 -13.35
CA GLY A 318 -10.44 11.76 -14.68
C GLY A 318 -11.10 10.47 -15.17
N ALA A 319 -10.33 9.39 -15.21
CA ALA A 319 -10.76 8.08 -15.70
C ALA A 319 -11.86 7.43 -14.83
N GLY A 320 -11.94 7.81 -13.55
CA GLY A 320 -13.02 7.44 -12.64
C GLY A 320 -14.36 8.11 -12.94
N GLY A 321 -14.41 9.13 -13.81
CA GLY A 321 -15.64 9.67 -14.38
C GLY A 321 -16.45 10.64 -13.50
N CYS A 322 -15.98 10.99 -12.30
CA CYS A 322 -16.66 11.95 -11.44
C CYS A 322 -16.64 13.37 -12.05
N THR A 323 -17.78 14.06 -12.07
CA THR A 323 -17.88 15.43 -12.64
C THR A 323 -17.61 16.55 -11.64
N SER A 324 -17.70 16.26 -10.33
CA SER A 324 -17.44 17.23 -9.27
C SER A 324 -17.13 16.55 -7.93
N ASP A 325 -16.71 17.34 -6.95
CA ASP A 325 -16.41 16.91 -5.57
C ASP A 325 -17.60 16.34 -4.80
N ALA A 326 -18.81 16.53 -5.32
CA ALA A 326 -20.01 15.93 -4.78
C ALA A 326 -20.18 14.43 -5.15
N GLY A 327 -19.22 13.83 -5.86
CA GLY A 327 -19.31 12.43 -6.30
C GLY A 327 -20.26 12.21 -7.50
N VAL A 328 -20.74 13.28 -8.12
CA VAL A 328 -21.70 13.22 -9.24
C VAL A 328 -21.09 12.51 -10.45
N ASP A 329 -21.85 11.60 -11.05
CA ASP A 329 -21.48 10.76 -12.21
C ASP A 329 -20.20 9.94 -12.05
N CYS A 330 -19.69 9.79 -10.81
CA CYS A 330 -18.60 8.87 -10.56
C CYS A 330 -18.95 7.51 -11.15
N SER A 331 -17.92 6.85 -11.69
CA SER A 331 -17.99 5.43 -11.97
C SER A 331 -18.43 4.74 -10.69
N ALA A 332 -17.56 4.48 -9.72
CA ALA A 332 -17.98 3.84 -8.47
C ALA A 332 -18.37 4.88 -7.40
N ARG A 333 -19.34 4.60 -6.51
CA ARG A 333 -19.68 5.50 -5.38
C ARG A 333 -18.48 5.71 -4.46
N GLU A 334 -17.66 4.67 -4.30
CA GLU A 334 -16.45 4.65 -3.49
C GLU A 334 -15.43 5.71 -3.95
N PHE A 335 -15.47 6.14 -5.21
CA PHE A 335 -14.57 7.18 -5.72
C PHE A 335 -14.85 8.54 -5.10
N GLU A 336 -16.05 8.77 -4.59
CA GLU A 336 -16.36 9.96 -3.79
C GLU A 336 -15.42 10.11 -2.58
N PHE A 337 -14.96 8.98 -2.03
CA PHE A 337 -14.01 8.94 -0.92
C PHE A 337 -12.67 9.61 -1.27
N ALA A 338 -12.25 9.53 -2.53
CA ALA A 338 -11.03 10.19 -3.01
C ALA A 338 -11.20 11.70 -3.20
N LEU A 339 -12.43 12.19 -3.37
CA LEU A 339 -12.73 13.59 -3.71
C LEU A 339 -12.71 14.51 -2.48
N ASN A 340 -12.71 15.83 -2.71
CA ASN A 340 -12.82 16.80 -1.62
C ASN A 340 -14.23 16.77 -1.03
N VAL A 341 -14.38 17.28 0.19
CA VAL A 341 -15.71 17.52 0.75
C VAL A 341 -16.45 18.55 -0.09
N ASP A 342 -17.68 18.22 -0.49
CA ASP A 342 -18.56 19.20 -1.12
C ASP A 342 -18.81 20.35 -0.13
N PRO A 343 -18.63 21.62 -0.52
CA PRO A 343 -19.03 22.77 0.29
C PRO A 343 -20.45 22.68 0.89
N ALA A 344 -21.39 22.00 0.23
CA ALA A 344 -22.75 21.78 0.73
C ALA A 344 -22.82 20.84 1.94
N GLU A 345 -21.81 19.98 2.15
CA GLU A 345 -21.73 19.05 3.28
C GLU A 345 -21.14 19.69 4.55
N VAL A 346 -20.50 20.85 4.41
CA VAL A 346 -19.81 21.53 5.52
C VAL A 346 -20.82 22.06 6.53
N GLY A 347 -20.79 21.52 7.75
CA GLY A 347 -21.61 21.98 8.87
C GLY A 347 -23.05 21.44 8.90
N LEU A 348 -23.36 20.41 8.10
CA LEU A 348 -24.65 19.72 8.21
C LEU A 348 -24.78 19.02 9.57
N VAL A 349 -25.99 19.08 10.15
CA VAL A 349 -26.27 18.51 11.49
C VAL A 349 -26.39 17.00 11.44
N ASP A 350 -26.89 16.45 10.33
CA ASP A 350 -27.04 15.00 10.14
C ASP A 350 -25.66 14.35 9.96
N PRO A 351 -25.20 13.51 10.92
CA PRO A 351 -23.92 12.82 10.85
C PRO A 351 -23.79 11.91 9.63
N ALA A 352 -24.92 11.43 9.10
CA ALA A 352 -24.95 10.60 7.91
C ALA A 352 -24.80 11.42 6.63
N MET A 353 -24.99 12.75 6.67
CA MET A 353 -24.89 13.65 5.51
C MET A 353 -23.70 14.61 5.56
N ASN A 354 -23.05 14.77 6.71
CA ASN A 354 -21.81 15.55 6.83
C ASN A 354 -20.59 14.62 6.66
N ASN A 355 -19.44 15.16 6.27
CA ASN A 355 -18.16 14.44 6.33
C ASN A 355 -17.65 14.34 7.78
N SER A 356 -18.49 13.94 8.75
CA SER A 356 -18.12 13.91 10.18
C SER A 356 -17.00 12.92 10.47
N SER A 357 -16.99 11.75 9.83
CA SER A 357 -15.87 10.79 9.94
C SER A 357 -14.57 11.37 9.39
N SER A 358 -14.63 12.34 8.47
CA SER A 358 -13.45 13.05 7.97
C SER A 358 -12.44 12.15 7.25
N HIS A 359 -12.93 11.21 6.44
CA HIS A 359 -12.14 10.19 5.73
C HIS A 359 -12.08 10.45 4.20
N ARG A 360 -12.18 11.70 3.73
CA ARG A 360 -12.19 12.06 2.30
C ARG A 360 -10.91 12.81 1.87
N ASN A 361 -10.84 13.36 0.65
CA ASN A 361 -9.75 14.25 0.21
C ASN A 361 -8.39 13.53 0.08
N PHE A 362 -8.37 12.47 -0.71
CA PHE A 362 -7.14 11.78 -1.10
C PHE A 362 -6.58 12.33 -2.40
N ASN A 363 -5.34 12.76 -2.41
CA ASN A 363 -4.66 13.20 -3.62
C ASN A 363 -3.23 12.70 -3.60
N ASN A 364 -2.83 11.91 -4.59
CA ASN A 364 -1.53 11.25 -4.59
C ASN A 364 -0.40 12.21 -4.99
N PHE A 365 -0.13 13.18 -4.13
CA PHE A 365 0.78 14.26 -4.44
C PHE A 365 2.27 13.89 -4.38
N VAL A 366 2.57 12.67 -3.93
CA VAL A 366 3.94 12.12 -3.88
C VAL A 366 4.17 11.08 -4.97
N ASP A 367 3.18 10.83 -5.84
CA ASP A 367 3.25 9.75 -6.84
C ASP A 367 3.58 8.39 -6.19
N LEU A 368 2.92 8.07 -5.07
CA LEU A 368 3.05 6.77 -4.41
C LEU A 368 2.49 5.66 -5.30
N ARG A 369 3.25 4.59 -5.47
CA ARG A 369 2.71 3.29 -5.90
C ARG A 369 2.58 2.40 -4.68
N LEU A 370 1.51 1.62 -4.64
CA LEU A 370 1.21 0.72 -3.53
C LEU A 370 0.78 -0.63 -4.10
N GLY A 371 1.01 -1.72 -3.40
CA GLY A 371 0.56 -3.06 -3.74
C GLY A 371 0.23 -3.74 -2.43
N PHE A 372 -0.89 -4.47 -2.40
CA PHE A 372 -1.38 -5.07 -1.17
C PHE A 372 -1.83 -6.49 -1.41
N ASN A 373 -1.20 -7.46 -0.76
CA ASN A 373 -1.57 -8.86 -0.85
C ASN A 373 -1.45 -9.52 0.51
N ASN A 374 -2.57 -9.63 1.21
CA ASN A 374 -2.68 -10.17 2.56
C ASN A 374 -2.81 -11.71 2.59
N SER A 375 -2.54 -12.42 1.50
CA SER A 375 -2.84 -13.86 1.37
C SER A 375 -1.86 -14.80 2.09
N ASN A 376 -0.90 -14.24 2.82
CA ASN A 376 0.02 -15.04 3.61
C ASN A 376 -0.71 -15.72 4.78
N THR A 377 -0.31 -16.97 5.06
CA THR A 377 -0.81 -17.80 6.19
C THR A 377 0.31 -18.50 6.95
N GLY A 378 1.58 -18.24 6.60
CA GLY A 378 2.75 -18.64 7.36
C GLY A 378 3.36 -17.41 8.03
N GLY A 379 4.62 -17.47 8.45
CA GLY A 379 5.28 -16.30 9.03
C GLY A 379 5.53 -16.44 10.50
N VAL A 380 5.11 -15.47 11.32
CA VAL A 380 5.30 -15.50 12.77
C VAL A 380 3.99 -15.74 13.50
N THR A 381 3.93 -16.87 14.18
CA THR A 381 2.72 -17.27 14.91
C THR A 381 2.39 -16.31 16.04
N GLY A 382 1.09 -16.14 16.28
CA GLY A 382 0.57 -15.45 17.45
C GLY A 382 1.00 -16.12 18.75
N SER A 383 1.70 -15.40 19.61
CA SER A 383 2.14 -15.92 20.91
C SER A 383 1.23 -15.50 22.06
N GLY A 384 1.11 -16.38 23.06
CA GLY A 384 0.67 -16.01 24.39
C GLY A 384 1.74 -15.21 25.13
N ASP A 385 2.56 -15.89 25.93
CA ASP A 385 3.52 -15.24 26.84
C ASP A 385 5.00 -15.27 26.37
N ASP A 386 5.34 -16.01 25.31
CA ASP A 386 6.73 -16.17 24.81
C ASP A 386 6.88 -15.71 23.36
N PHE A 387 7.51 -14.55 23.16
CA PHE A 387 7.64 -13.95 21.84
C PHE A 387 8.81 -14.49 21.00
N ALA A 388 9.56 -15.48 21.48
CA ALA A 388 10.62 -16.10 20.69
C ALA A 388 10.07 -16.99 19.56
N LEU A 389 10.74 -16.99 18.40
CA LEU A 389 10.45 -17.95 17.33
C LEU A 389 10.67 -19.39 17.79
N THR A 390 9.85 -20.30 17.27
CA THR A 390 10.07 -21.74 17.28
C THR A 390 10.12 -22.29 15.86
N GLU A 391 10.31 -23.60 15.72
CA GLU A 391 10.40 -24.28 14.41
C GLU A 391 9.14 -24.18 13.52
N ILE A 392 8.02 -23.65 14.05
CA ILE A 392 6.78 -23.45 13.28
C ILE A 392 6.81 -22.10 12.57
N ASP A 393 7.59 -21.14 13.08
CA ASP A 393 7.66 -19.80 12.51
C ASP A 393 8.60 -19.80 11.30
N THR A 394 8.10 -19.30 10.17
CA THR A 394 8.80 -19.28 8.88
C THR A 394 8.74 -17.90 8.20
N PRO A 395 9.13 -16.81 8.90
CA PRO A 395 9.06 -15.46 8.33
C PRO A 395 9.87 -15.28 7.04
N ALA A 396 10.94 -16.05 6.86
CA ALA A 396 11.75 -16.02 5.64
C ALA A 396 11.04 -16.57 4.39
N ASP A 397 9.99 -17.38 4.57
CA ASP A 397 9.26 -18.04 3.48
C ASP A 397 8.05 -17.21 3.01
N VAL A 398 7.71 -16.14 3.72
CA VAL A 398 6.60 -15.26 3.39
C VAL A 398 6.98 -14.37 2.22
N ASN A 399 6.14 -14.37 1.19
CA ASN A 399 6.40 -13.67 -0.08
C ASN A 399 5.36 -12.62 -0.45
N THR A 400 4.31 -12.44 0.36
CA THR A 400 3.23 -11.48 0.10
C THR A 400 3.10 -10.51 1.26
N GLY A 401 2.51 -9.35 1.00
CA GLY A 401 2.28 -8.32 2.00
C GLY A 401 2.05 -6.96 1.36
N ILE A 402 2.72 -5.94 1.89
CA ILE A 402 2.57 -4.55 1.48
C ILE A 402 3.81 -4.12 0.70
N GLU A 403 3.63 -3.74 -0.56
CA GLU A 403 4.69 -3.20 -1.41
C GLU A 403 4.42 -1.75 -1.73
N PHE A 404 5.44 -0.91 -1.74
CA PHE A 404 5.28 0.46 -2.18
C PHE A 404 6.51 1.00 -2.90
N SER A 405 6.29 2.04 -3.67
CA SER A 405 7.37 2.79 -4.28
C SER A 405 7.12 4.28 -4.28
N VAL A 406 8.12 5.05 -3.86
CA VAL A 406 8.10 6.51 -3.86
C VAL A 406 9.25 7.08 -4.69
N PRO A 407 9.04 8.18 -5.42
CA PRO A 407 10.13 8.86 -6.12
C PRO A 407 11.17 9.40 -5.13
N LEU A 408 12.46 9.31 -5.50
CA LEU A 408 13.56 9.84 -4.69
C LEU A 408 13.46 11.36 -4.51
N SER A 409 12.81 12.07 -5.44
CA SER A 409 12.54 13.50 -5.32
C SER A 409 11.65 13.85 -4.13
N GLN A 410 10.84 12.91 -3.64
CA GLN A 410 10.00 13.10 -2.45
C GLN A 410 10.77 12.90 -1.15
N LEU A 411 11.93 12.23 -1.20
CA LEU A 411 12.82 12.01 -0.05
C LEU A 411 13.81 13.17 0.16
N GLY A 412 13.88 14.11 -0.79
CA GLY A 412 14.79 15.25 -0.71
C GLY A 412 16.22 14.88 -1.13
N THR A 413 17.21 15.48 -0.45
CA THR A 413 18.62 15.14 -0.70
C THR A 413 18.91 13.80 -0.03
N LEU A 414 19.58 12.89 -0.73
CA LEU A 414 19.94 11.58 -0.19
C LEU A 414 21.38 11.58 0.35
N GLY A 415 21.57 10.88 1.46
CA GLY A 415 22.88 10.49 1.98
C GLY A 415 23.47 9.29 1.23
N SER A 416 24.40 8.58 1.87
CA SER A 416 24.96 7.33 1.32
C SER A 416 23.99 6.15 1.37
N GLU A 417 22.95 6.27 2.18
CA GLU A 417 21.93 5.27 2.40
C GLU A 417 20.62 5.95 2.83
N VAL A 418 19.50 5.30 2.53
CA VAL A 418 18.19 5.58 3.11
C VAL A 418 17.94 4.57 4.21
N ARG A 419 17.36 4.98 5.34
CA ARG A 419 17.01 4.09 6.45
C ARG A 419 15.51 4.03 6.62
N LEU A 420 15.00 2.84 6.96
CA LEU A 420 13.57 2.58 7.09
C LEU A 420 13.29 1.99 8.47
N ALA A 421 12.44 2.63 9.27
CA ALA A 421 11.88 2.04 10.48
C ALA A 421 10.43 1.66 10.20
N ILE A 422 10.12 0.37 10.29
CA ILE A 422 8.84 -0.22 9.85
C ILE A 422 8.20 -0.91 11.04
N MET A 423 6.98 -0.52 11.38
CA MET A 423 6.32 -0.98 12.60
C MET A 423 4.79 -1.00 12.49
N ILE A 424 4.16 -1.92 13.19
CA ILE A 424 2.70 -1.96 13.32
C ILE A 424 2.25 -1.09 14.49
N GLY A 425 1.28 -0.21 14.25
CA GLY A 425 0.61 0.60 15.27
C GLY A 425 -0.90 0.35 15.30
N GLY A 426 -1.54 0.73 16.39
CA GLY A 426 -3.01 0.72 16.49
C GLY A 426 -3.65 1.86 15.69
N GLY A 427 -4.94 1.73 15.36
CA GLY A 427 -5.65 2.70 14.51
C GLY A 427 -5.67 4.14 15.03
N ASN A 428 -5.57 4.35 16.34
CA ASN A 428 -5.50 5.69 16.94
C ASN A 428 -4.08 6.24 17.11
N HIS A 429 -3.04 5.51 16.68
CA HIS A 429 -1.63 5.87 16.86
C HIS A 429 -1.20 6.09 18.33
N ASP A 430 -1.96 5.57 19.27
CA ASP A 430 -1.70 5.58 20.72
C ASP A 430 -1.13 4.25 21.23
N PHE A 431 -0.91 3.31 20.31
CA PHE A 431 -0.46 1.97 20.58
C PHE A 431 0.58 1.55 19.54
N LEU A 432 1.65 0.88 19.98
CA LEU A 432 2.70 0.33 19.12
C LEU A 432 2.90 -1.16 19.41
N SER A 433 2.78 -1.97 18.36
CA SER A 433 2.95 -3.42 18.39
C SER A 433 4.41 -3.80 18.62
N ASN A 434 4.63 -5.00 19.18
CA ASN A 434 5.93 -5.66 19.17
C ASN A 434 6.44 -6.04 17.76
N GLN A 435 5.62 -5.85 16.72
CA GLN A 435 5.97 -6.06 15.32
C GLN A 435 6.72 -4.85 14.74
N VAL A 436 8.05 -4.91 14.79
CA VAL A 436 9.00 -3.94 14.25
C VAL A 436 10.06 -4.67 13.41
N LEU A 437 10.43 -4.13 12.24
CA LEU A 437 11.51 -4.68 11.40
C LEU A 437 12.76 -3.80 11.46
N GLY A 438 13.84 -4.32 12.06
CA GLY A 438 15.12 -3.64 12.24
C GLY A 438 16.34 -4.52 11.93
N GLU A 439 17.53 -3.91 11.88
CA GLU A 439 18.80 -4.62 11.67
C GLU A 439 19.00 -5.74 12.69
N GLY A 440 19.29 -6.95 12.20
CA GLY A 440 19.44 -8.16 13.02
C GLY A 440 18.18 -9.03 13.08
N GLY A 441 17.09 -8.59 12.43
CA GLY A 441 15.82 -9.28 12.38
C GLY A 441 15.04 -9.05 13.67
N GLY A 442 13.99 -8.24 13.61
CA GLY A 442 13.03 -8.06 14.71
C GLY A 442 13.59 -7.67 16.08
N VAL A 443 14.82 -7.16 16.17
CA VAL A 443 15.61 -7.09 17.42
C VAL A 443 14.95 -6.20 18.47
N ILE A 444 13.98 -6.79 19.15
CA ILE A 444 13.52 -6.45 20.47
C ILE A 444 13.12 -7.80 21.03
N ARG A 445 14.08 -8.56 21.56
CA ARG A 445 13.74 -9.74 22.37
C ARG A 445 13.04 -9.24 23.64
N PHE A 446 11.73 -9.04 23.54
CA PHE A 446 10.83 -8.54 24.58
C PHE A 446 10.87 -9.37 25.86
N LEU A 447 11.36 -10.61 25.76
CA LEU A 447 11.40 -11.57 26.85
C LEU A 447 12.27 -11.11 28.04
N GLU A 448 13.23 -10.20 27.85
CA GLU A 448 14.07 -9.70 28.95
C GLU A 448 13.51 -8.47 29.69
N LEU A 449 12.47 -7.82 29.18
CA LEU A 449 12.02 -6.50 29.68
C LEU A 449 10.60 -6.47 30.26
N MET A 450 9.83 -7.56 30.17
CA MET A 450 8.51 -7.63 30.82
C MET A 450 8.61 -8.17 32.24
N ASP A 451 8.02 -7.43 33.18
CA ASP A 451 7.63 -7.96 34.49
C ASP A 451 6.68 -9.16 34.25
N PRO A 452 6.86 -10.33 34.88
CA PRO A 452 6.01 -11.52 34.70
C PRO A 452 4.49 -11.33 34.94
N GLY A 453 4.01 -10.10 35.15
CA GLY A 453 2.60 -9.74 35.30
C GLY A 453 2.04 -8.82 34.21
N THR A 454 2.82 -8.33 33.23
CA THR A 454 2.29 -7.53 32.12
C THR A 454 1.94 -8.43 30.93
N THR A 455 0.71 -8.93 30.90
CA THR A 455 0.12 -9.55 29.72
C THR A 455 -0.19 -8.48 28.66
N ALA A 456 0.67 -8.30 27.67
CA ALA A 456 0.32 -7.91 26.29
C ALA A 456 1.58 -7.56 25.48
N GLY A 457 1.69 -8.04 24.23
CA GLY A 457 2.72 -7.68 23.25
C GLY A 457 2.72 -6.22 22.77
N ASN A 458 2.60 -5.26 23.69
CA ASN A 458 2.54 -3.82 23.44
C ASN A 458 3.82 -3.12 23.90
N ILE A 459 4.48 -2.38 23.00
CA ILE A 459 5.61 -1.50 23.34
C ILE A 459 5.11 -0.09 23.71
N GLY A 460 3.94 0.31 23.25
CA GLY A 460 3.36 1.63 23.51
C GLY A 460 3.20 1.95 24.99
N GLY A 461 2.88 0.95 25.83
CA GLY A 461 2.84 1.13 27.30
C GLY A 461 4.22 1.41 27.93
N LEU A 462 5.31 1.06 27.25
CA LEU A 462 6.70 1.34 27.66
C LEU A 462 7.17 2.75 27.24
N PHE A 463 6.50 3.36 26.25
CA PHE A 463 6.81 4.71 25.74
C PHE A 463 5.85 5.79 26.25
N PHE A 464 4.62 5.42 26.59
CA PHE A 464 3.56 6.34 27.01
C PHE A 464 2.99 5.93 28.38
N GLY A 465 3.55 6.45 29.50
CA GLY A 465 3.10 6.09 30.86
C GLY A 465 3.98 6.57 32.02
N ALA A 466 3.63 6.20 33.27
CA ALA A 466 4.18 6.74 34.52
C ALA A 466 5.55 6.16 34.97
N SER A 467 6.09 5.15 34.28
CA SER A 467 7.47 4.68 34.44
C SER A 467 7.95 4.07 33.12
N PRO A 468 8.23 4.90 32.11
CA PRO A 468 8.60 4.43 30.78
C PRO A 468 10.06 3.94 30.78
N LEU A 469 10.35 2.92 29.97
CA LEU A 469 11.73 2.65 29.54
C LEU A 469 12.27 3.84 28.75
N GLY A 470 11.42 4.59 28.04
CA GLY A 470 11.72 5.94 27.55
C GLY A 470 11.75 6.06 26.02
N SER A 471 12.31 5.07 25.30
CA SER A 471 12.48 5.11 23.83
C SER A 471 12.99 3.78 23.24
N PHE A 472 13.08 3.67 21.90
CA PHE A 472 13.77 2.53 21.27
C PHE A 472 15.23 2.38 21.72
N VAL A 473 15.88 3.48 22.14
CA VAL A 473 17.27 3.52 22.63
C VAL A 473 17.51 2.57 23.80
N ASP A 474 16.46 2.23 24.53
CA ASP A 474 16.51 1.35 25.70
C ASP A 474 16.36 -0.14 25.32
N LEU A 475 16.20 -0.43 24.03
CA LEU A 475 16.06 -1.77 23.47
C LEU A 475 17.36 -2.16 22.72
N PRO A 476 17.79 -3.43 22.80
CA PRO A 476 18.96 -3.87 22.05
C PRO A 476 18.66 -3.91 20.55
N GLY A 477 19.63 -3.55 19.71
CA GLY A 477 19.48 -3.56 18.24
C GLY A 477 19.24 -2.17 17.67
N ASN A 478 19.03 -2.10 16.34
CA ASN A 478 18.53 -0.89 15.69
C ASN A 478 17.13 -1.21 15.15
N GLN A 479 16.15 -0.39 15.44
CA GLN A 479 14.76 -0.51 14.95
C GLN A 479 14.58 -0.15 13.46
N PHE A 480 15.66 -0.02 12.69
CA PHE A 480 15.62 0.35 11.28
C PHE A 480 16.57 -0.50 10.42
N VAL A 481 16.26 -0.61 9.13
CA VAL A 481 17.11 -1.21 8.10
C VAL A 481 17.75 -0.15 7.19
N ARG A 482 18.82 -0.51 6.48
CA ARG A 482 19.55 0.39 5.56
C ARG A 482 19.40 -0.04 4.11
N VAL A 483 19.15 0.93 3.24
CA VAL A 483 19.06 0.79 1.79
C VAL A 483 20.18 1.61 1.16
N ALA A 484 21.16 0.96 0.54
CA ALA A 484 22.28 1.65 -0.08
C ALA A 484 21.80 2.55 -1.23
N VAL A 485 22.30 3.79 -1.29
CA VAL A 485 22.06 4.70 -2.42
C VAL A 485 23.11 4.41 -3.51
N PRO A 486 22.71 3.92 -4.70
CA PRO A 486 23.66 3.61 -5.76
C PRO A 486 24.48 4.83 -6.15
N GLY A 487 25.81 4.66 -6.23
CA GLY A 487 26.72 5.73 -6.65
C GLY A 487 27.17 6.68 -5.53
N ALA A 488 26.58 6.65 -4.34
CA ALA A 488 26.97 7.52 -3.23
C ALA A 488 28.35 7.19 -2.62
N GLY A 489 28.93 6.02 -2.97
CA GLY A 489 30.30 5.63 -2.61
C GLY A 489 31.38 5.99 -3.65
N VAL A 490 31.03 6.67 -4.75
CA VAL A 490 31.97 6.99 -5.85
C VAL A 490 32.36 8.47 -5.84
N ALA A 491 32.57 9.03 -4.65
CA ALA A 491 33.37 10.23 -4.48
C ALA A 491 34.69 9.82 -3.81
N ALA A 492 35.76 9.68 -4.62
CA ALA A 492 37.19 9.54 -4.27
C ALA A 492 37.95 8.28 -4.75
N ALA A 493 37.56 7.66 -5.87
CA ALA A 493 38.52 6.89 -6.68
C ALA A 493 38.42 7.39 -8.12
N GLY A 494 39.46 8.12 -8.55
CA GLY A 494 39.43 8.96 -9.74
C GLY A 494 39.03 8.22 -11.02
N VAL A 495 37.79 8.44 -11.44
CA VAL A 495 37.41 8.35 -12.85
C VAL A 495 37.73 9.73 -13.44
N PRO A 496 38.68 9.86 -14.39
CA PRO A 496 38.90 11.13 -15.05
C PRO A 496 37.64 11.48 -15.84
N GLU A 497 37.14 12.69 -15.67
CA GLU A 497 36.02 13.18 -16.50
C GLU A 497 36.34 13.02 -18.00
N PRO A 498 35.33 12.80 -18.86
CA PRO A 498 35.52 12.64 -20.31
C PRO A 498 36.20 13.86 -20.98
N SER A 499 36.20 15.02 -20.32
CA SER A 499 36.93 16.22 -20.71
C SER A 499 38.46 16.13 -20.47
N ALA A 500 38.92 15.29 -19.54
CA ALA A 500 40.34 15.08 -19.26
C ALA A 500 41.05 14.18 -20.28
N LEU A 501 40.32 13.24 -20.90
CA LEU A 501 40.86 12.39 -21.98
C LEU A 501 41.14 13.18 -23.26
N THR A 502 40.33 14.22 -23.53
CA THR A 502 40.50 15.09 -24.70
C THR A 502 41.76 15.96 -24.59
N LEU A 503 42.14 16.36 -23.36
CA LEU A 503 43.32 17.19 -23.12
C LEU A 503 44.63 16.38 -23.16
N LEU A 504 44.62 15.11 -22.76
CA LEU A 504 45.80 14.24 -22.83
C LEU A 504 46.15 13.83 -24.28
N CYS A 505 45.14 13.71 -25.16
CA CYS A 505 45.34 13.44 -26.58
C CYS A 505 45.85 14.66 -27.37
N LEU A 506 45.52 15.89 -26.94
CA LEU A 506 46.02 17.12 -27.58
C LEU A 506 47.47 17.44 -27.18
N LEU A 507 47.91 17.08 -25.97
CA LEU A 507 49.30 17.28 -25.54
C LEU A 507 50.27 16.23 -26.10
N GLY A 508 49.81 15.00 -26.37
CA GLY A 508 50.62 13.95 -27.00
C GLY A 508 50.92 14.18 -28.49
N ALA A 509 50.05 14.89 -29.21
CA ALA A 509 50.23 15.19 -30.63
C ALA A 509 51.22 16.36 -30.90
N ALA A 510 51.45 17.24 -29.92
CA ALA A 510 52.37 18.37 -30.06
C ALA A 510 53.84 18.01 -29.76
N ALA A 511 54.12 16.91 -29.05
CA ALA A 511 55.48 16.51 -28.66
C ALA A 511 56.22 15.62 -29.68
N GLY A 512 55.57 15.22 -30.79
CA GLY A 512 56.12 14.28 -31.77
C GLY A 512 56.86 14.89 -32.97
N VAL A 513 56.82 16.21 -33.17
CA VAL A 513 57.40 16.86 -34.35
C VAL A 513 58.66 17.63 -33.96
N GLY A 514 59.76 16.91 -33.74
CA GLY A 514 61.03 17.56 -33.46
C GLY A 514 62.20 16.62 -33.24
N ARG A 515 62.67 15.95 -34.31
CA ARG A 515 64.11 15.62 -34.54
C ARG A 515 64.28 14.80 -35.84
N LEU A 516 64.50 15.50 -36.95
CA LEU A 516 65.13 14.94 -38.14
C LEU A 516 66.62 14.68 -37.84
N ARG A 517 67.07 13.44 -38.09
CA ARG A 517 68.45 12.98 -37.89
C ARG A 517 69.38 13.52 -38.98
N ARG A 518 70.59 13.90 -38.58
CA ARG A 518 71.78 14.16 -39.41
C ARG A 518 72.37 12.85 -39.95
N ALA A 519 72.99 12.98 -41.12
CA ALA A 519 73.60 11.96 -41.99
C ALA A 519 74.75 11.14 -41.38
N VAL A 520 74.98 9.92 -41.93
CA VAL A 520 76.27 9.43 -42.47
C VAL A 520 76.00 8.32 -43.51
N ALA A 521 76.33 8.58 -44.78
CA ALA A 521 77.16 7.77 -45.67
C ALA A 521 77.48 8.63 -46.90
#